data_AF-A0A953QW05-F1
#
_entry.id   AF-A0A953QW05-F1
#
_cell.length_a   1.000
_cell.length_b   1.000
_cell.length_c   1.000
_cell.angle_alpha   90.00
_cell.angle_beta   90.00
_cell.angle_gamma   90.00
#
_symmetry.space_group_name_H-M   'P 1'
#
loop_
_entity.id
_entity.type
_entity.pdbx_description
1 polymer ?
#
loop_
_entity_poly.entity_id
_entity_poly.type
_entity_poly.pdbx_seq_one_letter_code
_entity_poly.pdbx_strand_id
1 'polypeptide(L)'
;MLRQALVLLIVVVVFGILVPWYKGFTFLQPWILTAYASMALLFVAPAAAEFWSANPPPDSTRAVLARIFVPVGFGWGVSVLMLVTAVVTLNLAYWGGRVLIPPQGLMASVLVFSLTASTAVAALCAVLGLRLPALTVKSILRVVFLLVLLVLAFGSRFLPESWQIVLSDHSTRRAITRMGWEGSGVAVVAAAGLLTYLVRNRGAERTGSQ
;
A
#
# COMPACT_ATOMS: atom_id res chain seq x y z
N MET A 1 2.72 22.36 3.10
CA MET A 1 3.81 21.88 2.24
C MET A 1 5.06 21.46 3.03
N LEU A 2 5.83 22.37 3.65
CA LEU A 2 7.11 22.03 4.32
C LEU A 2 6.99 20.92 5.39
N ARG A 3 5.97 20.99 6.26
CA ARG A 3 5.74 19.99 7.32
C ARG A 3 5.50 18.58 6.77
N GLN A 4 4.73 18.45 5.68
CA GLN A 4 4.47 17.15 5.04
C GLN A 4 5.71 16.60 4.35
N ALA A 5 6.47 17.45 3.66
CA ALA A 5 7.73 17.06 3.03
C ALA A 5 8.75 16.58 4.07
N LEU A 6 8.85 17.26 5.23
CA LEU A 6 9.69 16.83 6.35
C LEU A 6 9.26 15.48 6.91
N VAL A 7 7.95 15.27 7.10
CA VAL A 7 7.45 13.96 7.58
C VAL A 7 7.78 12.87 6.57
N LEU A 8 7.54 13.08 5.28
CA LEU A 8 7.91 12.13 4.23
C LEU A 8 9.40 11.83 4.24
N LEU A 9 10.25 12.85 4.32
CA LEU A 9 11.71 12.69 4.41
C LEU A 9 12.10 11.85 5.63
N ILE A 10 11.55 12.15 6.81
CA ILE A 10 11.81 11.39 8.04
C ILE A 10 11.38 9.93 7.86
N VAL A 11 10.21 9.67 7.28
CA VAL A 11 9.75 8.30 7.06
C VAL A 11 10.67 7.59 6.05
N VAL A 12 11.12 8.25 4.99
CA VAL A 12 12.07 7.67 4.02
C VAL A 12 13.41 7.37 4.69
N VAL A 13 13.90 8.23 5.57
CA VAL A 13 15.17 7.98 6.29
C VAL A 13 15.01 6.84 7.29
N VAL A 14 13.95 6.85 8.10
CA VAL A 14 13.72 5.82 9.13
C VAL A 14 13.51 4.45 8.49
N PHE A 15 12.61 4.36 7.52
CA PHE A 15 12.27 3.08 6.90
C PHE A 15 13.22 2.72 5.75
N GLY A 16 13.72 3.67 4.99
CA GLY A 16 14.65 3.40 3.88
C GLY A 16 16.09 3.16 4.34
N ILE A 17 16.52 3.67 5.50
CA ILE A 17 17.92 3.59 5.93
C ILE A 17 18.05 2.95 7.31
N LEU A 18 17.37 3.51 8.33
CA LEU A 18 17.59 3.14 9.72
C LEU A 18 17.15 1.70 10.05
N VAL A 19 15.94 1.32 9.60
CA VAL A 19 15.37 -0.03 9.84
C VAL A 19 16.16 -1.13 9.13
N PRO A 20 16.50 -1.01 7.82
CA PRO A 20 17.35 -1.97 7.13
C PRO A 20 18.72 -2.12 7.80
N TRP A 21 19.29 -1.00 8.24
CA TRP A 21 20.57 -1.01 8.96
C TRP A 21 20.49 -1.72 10.31
N TYR A 22 19.43 -1.48 11.10
CA TYR A 22 19.22 -2.16 12.38
C TYR A 22 18.89 -3.66 12.22
N LYS A 23 18.12 -4.04 11.20
CA LYS A 23 17.69 -5.43 10.99
C LYS A 23 18.74 -6.28 10.27
N GLY A 24 19.61 -5.68 9.46
CA GLY A 24 20.58 -6.38 8.64
C GLY A 24 19.93 -7.41 7.70
N PHE A 25 20.53 -8.61 7.59
CA PHE A 25 20.05 -9.69 6.72
C PHE A 25 18.60 -10.12 6.98
N THR A 26 18.11 -9.94 8.21
CA THR A 26 16.72 -10.21 8.59
C THR A 26 15.74 -9.41 7.74
N PHE A 27 16.13 -8.24 7.23
CA PHE A 27 15.29 -7.41 6.36
C PHE A 27 14.85 -8.11 5.08
N LEU A 28 15.67 -9.03 4.54
CA LEU A 28 15.36 -9.78 3.33
C LEU A 28 14.30 -10.87 3.56
N GLN A 29 13.82 -11.03 4.80
CA GLN A 29 12.72 -11.93 5.10
C GLN A 29 11.46 -11.53 4.34
N PRO A 30 10.76 -12.48 3.68
CA PRO A 30 9.64 -12.16 2.81
C PRO A 30 8.53 -11.34 3.48
N TRP A 31 8.23 -11.60 4.75
CA TRP A 31 7.20 -10.85 5.48
C TRP A 31 7.56 -9.38 5.71
N ILE A 32 8.85 -9.06 5.92
CA ILE A 32 9.31 -7.67 6.06
C ILE A 32 9.15 -6.94 4.72
N LEU A 33 9.52 -7.59 3.61
CA LEU A 33 9.35 -7.04 2.27
C LEU A 33 7.86 -6.79 1.94
N THR A 34 6.97 -7.71 2.31
CA THR A 34 5.52 -7.53 2.18
C THR A 34 5.02 -6.35 3.00
N ALA A 35 5.47 -6.22 4.25
CA ALA A 35 5.11 -5.08 5.09
C ALA A 35 5.61 -3.76 4.48
N TYR A 36 6.83 -3.72 3.93
CA TYR A 36 7.37 -2.54 3.26
C TYR A 36 6.55 -2.12 2.04
N ALA A 37 6.17 -3.08 1.19
CA ALA A 37 5.35 -2.75 0.04
C ALA A 37 3.94 -2.31 0.44
N SER A 38 3.40 -2.84 1.55
CA SER A 38 2.12 -2.38 2.10
C SER A 38 2.18 -0.95 2.65
N MET A 39 3.38 -0.38 2.87
CA MET A 39 3.52 1.04 3.22
C MET A 39 3.01 1.96 2.11
N ALA A 40 2.86 1.53 0.85
CA ALA A 40 2.18 2.34 -0.16
C ALA A 40 0.80 2.81 0.33
N LEU A 41 0.08 1.93 1.05
CA LEU A 41 -1.26 2.20 1.57
C LEU A 41 -1.27 3.37 2.58
N LEU A 42 -0.16 3.61 3.31
CA LEU A 42 0.00 4.75 4.23
C LEU A 42 -0.16 6.08 3.55
N PHE A 43 0.37 6.19 2.34
CA PHE A 43 0.45 7.44 1.62
C PHE A 43 -0.77 7.59 0.72
N VAL A 44 -1.21 6.50 0.09
CA VAL A 44 -2.33 6.50 -0.84
C VAL A 44 -3.65 6.80 -0.13
N ALA A 45 -3.93 6.17 1.00
CA ALA A 45 -5.20 6.34 1.73
C ALA A 45 -5.50 7.80 2.12
N PRO A 46 -4.64 8.51 2.88
CA PRO A 46 -4.91 9.89 3.27
C PRO A 46 -4.83 10.84 2.08
N ALA A 47 -3.93 10.62 1.11
CA ALA A 47 -3.85 11.45 -0.08
C ALA A 47 -5.14 11.35 -0.91
N ALA A 48 -5.65 10.14 -1.16
CA ALA A 48 -6.91 9.92 -1.85
C ALA A 48 -8.08 10.57 -1.09
N ALA A 49 -8.17 10.37 0.24
CA ALA A 49 -9.22 10.98 1.05
C ALA A 49 -9.18 12.52 0.99
N GLU A 50 -7.99 13.12 0.99
CA GLU A 50 -7.81 14.56 0.85
C GLU A 50 -8.29 15.07 -0.52
N PHE A 51 -7.88 14.40 -1.60
CA PHE A 51 -8.30 14.73 -2.97
C PHE A 51 -9.83 14.72 -3.15
N TRP A 52 -10.51 13.76 -2.53
CA TRP A 52 -11.98 13.65 -2.57
C TRP A 52 -12.68 14.65 -1.66
N SER A 53 -12.04 15.05 -0.55
CA SER A 53 -12.61 16.04 0.37
C SER A 53 -12.43 17.50 -0.06
N ALA A 54 -11.30 17.81 -0.71
CA ALA A 54 -10.88 19.18 -0.96
C ALA A 54 -11.51 19.77 -2.23
N ASN A 55 -12.09 18.93 -3.09
CA ASN A 55 -12.57 19.35 -4.39
C ASN A 55 -13.99 18.83 -4.63
N PRO A 56 -14.86 19.61 -5.30
CA PRO A 56 -16.18 19.14 -5.71
C PRO A 56 -16.07 17.86 -6.56
N PRO A 57 -17.14 17.05 -6.63
CA PRO A 57 -17.15 15.81 -7.40
C PRO A 57 -16.68 16.11 -8.84
N PRO A 58 -15.70 15.39 -9.39
CA PRO A 58 -15.13 15.70 -10.71
C PRO A 58 -16.18 15.49 -11.80
N ASP A 59 -16.30 16.37 -12.81
CA ASP A 59 -17.39 16.25 -13.79
C ASP A 59 -17.17 15.17 -14.86
N SER A 60 -15.94 14.70 -15.06
CA SER A 60 -15.59 13.73 -16.11
C SER A 60 -14.99 12.43 -15.58
N THR A 61 -15.22 11.32 -16.29
CA THR A 61 -14.61 10.02 -16.00
C THR A 61 -13.09 10.09 -15.97
N ARG A 62 -12.49 10.88 -16.86
CA ARG A 62 -11.03 11.09 -16.89
C ARG A 62 -10.54 11.79 -15.62
N ALA A 63 -11.28 12.77 -15.10
CA ALA A 63 -10.93 13.45 -13.87
C ALA A 63 -11.10 12.55 -12.62
N VAL A 64 -12.11 11.66 -12.60
CA VAL A 64 -12.23 10.61 -11.57
C VAL A 64 -10.99 9.72 -11.56
N LEU A 65 -10.62 9.17 -12.73
CA LEU A 65 -9.47 8.28 -12.84
C LEU A 65 -8.18 8.99 -12.45
N ALA A 66 -7.99 10.24 -12.87
CA ALA A 66 -6.85 11.05 -12.46
C ALA A 66 -6.79 11.23 -10.93
N ARG A 67 -7.92 11.51 -10.27
CA ARG A 67 -8.00 11.64 -8.80
C ARG A 67 -7.74 10.33 -8.04
N ILE A 68 -7.84 9.18 -8.70
CA ILE A 68 -7.47 7.88 -8.13
C ILE A 68 -6.00 7.58 -8.41
N PHE A 69 -5.57 7.67 -9.67
CA PHE A 69 -4.22 7.23 -10.06
C PHE A 69 -3.11 8.19 -9.65
N VAL A 70 -3.37 9.49 -9.50
CA VAL A 70 -2.37 10.46 -9.00
C VAL A 70 -1.91 10.12 -7.57
N PRO A 71 -2.81 9.99 -6.57
CA PRO A 71 -2.38 9.61 -5.23
C PRO A 71 -1.83 8.18 -5.16
N VAL A 72 -2.36 7.24 -5.95
CA VAL A 72 -1.82 5.87 -6.05
C VAL A 72 -0.38 5.89 -6.55
N GLY A 73 -0.11 6.57 -7.66
CA GLY A 73 1.23 6.67 -8.24
C GLY A 73 2.22 7.36 -7.30
N PHE A 74 1.78 8.42 -6.61
CA PHE A 74 2.60 9.10 -5.60
C PHE A 74 2.94 8.18 -4.43
N GLY A 75 1.93 7.60 -3.77
CA GLY A 75 2.16 6.77 -2.58
C GLY A 75 2.88 5.46 -2.88
N TRP A 76 2.58 4.83 -4.02
CA TRP A 76 3.32 3.66 -4.50
C TRP A 76 4.76 4.03 -4.85
N GLY A 77 4.99 5.12 -5.58
CA GLY A 77 6.33 5.60 -5.92
C GLY A 77 7.20 5.86 -4.69
N VAL A 78 6.64 6.49 -3.65
CA VAL A 78 7.33 6.70 -2.37
C VAL A 78 7.71 5.35 -1.72
N SER A 79 6.80 4.37 -1.71
CA SER A 79 7.09 3.04 -1.15
C SER A 79 8.17 2.28 -1.94
N VAL A 80 8.17 2.40 -3.27
CA VAL A 80 9.20 1.81 -4.14
C VAL A 80 10.54 2.47 -3.86
N LEU A 81 10.56 3.79 -3.74
CA LEU A 81 11.78 4.53 -3.40
C LEU A 81 12.34 4.06 -2.04
N MET A 82 11.50 3.95 -1.01
CA MET A 82 11.91 3.43 0.30
C MET A 82 12.48 2.01 0.20
N LEU A 83 11.86 1.13 -0.58
CA LEU A 83 12.32 -0.24 -0.78
C LEU A 83 13.68 -0.27 -1.49
N VAL A 84 13.85 0.54 -2.55
CA VAL A 84 15.12 0.65 -3.27
C VAL A 84 16.21 1.20 -2.35
N THR A 85 15.94 2.27 -1.61
CA THR A 85 16.89 2.83 -0.63
C THR A 85 17.25 1.78 0.42
N ALA A 86 16.28 1.01 0.93
CA ALA A 86 16.54 -0.06 1.90
C ALA A 86 17.47 -1.15 1.37
N VAL A 87 17.25 -1.59 0.13
CA VAL A 87 18.12 -2.58 -0.53
C VAL A 87 19.52 -1.99 -0.75
N VAL A 88 19.62 -0.74 -1.20
CA VAL A 88 20.90 -0.05 -1.38
C VAL A 88 21.64 0.09 -0.05
N THR A 89 20.97 0.51 1.02
CA THR A 89 21.55 0.63 2.36
C THR A 89 22.06 -0.71 2.87
N LEU A 90 21.32 -1.80 2.68
CA LEU A 90 21.79 -3.14 3.07
C LEU A 90 23.02 -3.57 2.29
N ASN A 91 23.03 -3.31 0.98
CA ASN A 91 24.18 -3.61 0.16
C ASN A 91 25.39 -2.82 0.64
N LEU A 92 25.26 -1.52 0.88
CA LEU A 92 26.36 -0.69 1.37
C LEU A 92 26.86 -1.09 2.78
N ALA A 93 25.93 -1.39 3.70
CA ALA A 93 26.27 -1.70 5.09
C ALA A 93 26.87 -3.10 5.29
N TYR A 94 26.46 -4.07 4.48
CA TYR A 94 26.87 -5.47 4.59
C TYR A 94 27.56 -5.99 3.33
N TRP A 95 28.28 -5.11 2.61
CA TRP A 95 28.97 -5.45 1.37
C TRP A 95 30.11 -6.45 1.63
N GLY A 96 29.79 -7.74 1.65
CA GLY A 96 30.74 -8.84 1.82
C GLY A 96 31.25 -9.44 0.50
N GLY A 97 31.25 -8.65 -0.59
CA GLY A 97 31.65 -9.12 -1.93
C GLY A 97 30.56 -9.83 -2.74
N ARG A 98 29.31 -9.85 -2.26
CA ARG A 98 28.13 -10.34 -2.99
C ARG A 98 27.00 -9.33 -2.90
N VAL A 99 26.35 -9.06 -4.04
CA VAL A 99 25.16 -8.20 -4.08
C VAL A 99 23.98 -8.94 -3.45
N LEU A 100 23.44 -8.38 -2.38
CA LEU A 100 22.29 -8.88 -1.66
C LEU A 100 21.02 -8.37 -2.35
N ILE A 101 20.57 -9.09 -3.38
CA ILE A 101 19.33 -8.76 -4.09
C ILE A 101 18.23 -9.72 -3.64
N PRO A 102 17.08 -9.20 -3.18
CA PRO A 102 15.96 -10.05 -2.87
C PRO A 102 15.46 -10.78 -4.14
N PRO A 103 14.79 -11.92 -3.94
CA PRO A 103 14.19 -12.69 -5.01
C PRO A 103 13.30 -11.86 -5.96
N GLN A 104 13.62 -11.82 -7.25
CA GLN A 104 12.86 -11.00 -8.21
C GLN A 104 11.37 -11.38 -8.27
N GLY A 105 11.04 -12.67 -8.22
CA GLY A 105 9.64 -13.12 -8.19
C GLY A 105 8.87 -12.67 -6.95
N LEU A 106 9.55 -12.57 -5.79
CA LEU A 106 8.95 -12.04 -4.57
C LEU A 106 8.73 -10.53 -4.70
N MET A 107 9.76 -9.78 -5.12
CA MET A 107 9.63 -8.33 -5.35
C MET A 107 8.48 -8.02 -6.31
N ALA A 108 8.40 -8.71 -7.45
CA ALA A 108 7.34 -8.51 -8.42
C ALA A 108 5.96 -8.77 -7.81
N SER A 109 5.75 -9.93 -7.17
CA SER A 109 4.46 -10.28 -6.56
C SER A 109 4.02 -9.27 -5.51
N VAL A 110 4.95 -8.80 -4.69
CA VAL A 110 4.69 -7.89 -3.57
C VAL A 110 4.45 -6.45 -4.06
N LEU A 111 5.16 -6.01 -5.10
CA LEU A 111 4.94 -4.70 -5.73
C LEU A 111 3.64 -4.63 -6.52
N VAL A 112 3.28 -5.71 -7.22
CA VAL A 112 1.99 -5.81 -7.94
C VAL A 112 0.84 -5.87 -6.94
N PHE A 113 0.98 -6.65 -5.87
CA PHE A 113 0.02 -6.65 -4.77
C PHE A 113 -0.15 -5.26 -4.15
N SER A 114 0.94 -4.54 -3.84
CA SER A 114 0.83 -3.21 -3.24
C SER A 114 0.19 -2.19 -4.17
N LEU A 115 0.49 -2.24 -5.47
CA LEU A 115 -0.11 -1.36 -6.48
C LEU A 115 -1.62 -1.60 -6.61
N THR A 116 -2.02 -2.87 -6.70
CA THR A 116 -3.43 -3.25 -6.86
C THR A 116 -4.24 -2.98 -5.59
N ALA A 117 -3.69 -3.30 -4.42
CA ALA A 117 -4.28 -2.93 -3.12
C ALA A 117 -4.42 -1.42 -2.96
N SER A 118 -3.41 -0.65 -3.36
CA SER A 118 -3.46 0.82 -3.33
C SER A 118 -4.56 1.37 -4.22
N THR A 119 -4.72 0.79 -5.41
CA THR A 119 -5.79 1.17 -6.35
C THR A 119 -7.16 0.84 -5.77
N ALA A 120 -7.34 -0.34 -5.17
CA ALA A 120 -8.58 -0.73 -4.51
C ALA A 120 -8.93 0.21 -3.35
N VAL A 121 -7.95 0.58 -2.51
CA VAL A 121 -8.15 1.53 -1.41
C VAL A 121 -8.51 2.92 -1.94
N ALA A 122 -7.83 3.42 -2.98
CA ALA A 122 -8.16 4.71 -3.58
C ALA A 122 -9.56 4.72 -4.21
N ALA A 123 -9.99 3.62 -4.84
CA ALA A 123 -11.35 3.46 -5.35
C ALA A 123 -12.38 3.39 -4.22
N LEU A 124 -12.07 2.71 -3.11
CA LEU A 124 -12.91 2.68 -1.92
C LEU A 124 -13.05 4.08 -1.31
N CYS A 125 -11.96 4.84 -1.21
CA CYS A 125 -11.99 6.24 -0.79
C CYS A 125 -12.88 7.10 -1.69
N ALA A 126 -12.89 6.83 -3.00
CA ALA A 126 -13.78 7.52 -3.94
C ALA A 126 -15.25 7.23 -3.64
N VAL A 127 -15.60 5.95 -3.42
CA VAL A 127 -16.99 5.55 -3.08
C VAL A 127 -17.41 6.13 -1.72
N LEU A 128 -16.54 6.08 -0.72
CA LEU A 128 -16.83 6.61 0.61
C LEU A 128 -16.88 8.14 0.63
N GLY A 129 -16.01 8.80 -0.14
CA GLY A 129 -15.97 10.27 -0.25
C GLY A 129 -17.24 10.87 -0.86
N LEU A 130 -18.00 10.10 -1.63
CA LEU A 130 -19.32 10.51 -2.13
C LEU A 130 -20.43 10.42 -1.06
N ARG A 131 -20.22 9.66 0.02
CA ARG A 131 -21.27 9.35 1.02
C ARG A 131 -20.99 9.88 2.42
N LEU A 132 -19.73 10.13 2.76
CA LEU A 132 -19.31 10.44 4.12
C LEU A 132 -18.50 11.72 4.19
N PRO A 133 -18.56 12.45 5.33
CA PRO A 133 -17.70 13.59 5.56
C PRO A 133 -16.23 13.17 5.64
N ALA A 134 -15.36 14.03 5.10
CA ALA A 134 -13.93 13.79 4.94
C ALA A 134 -13.20 13.36 6.22
N LEU A 135 -13.63 13.90 7.36
CA LEU A 135 -13.01 13.63 8.66
C LEU A 135 -13.21 12.18 9.11
N THR A 136 -14.39 11.63 8.85
CA THR A 136 -14.75 10.25 9.17
C THR A 136 -13.98 9.28 8.29
N VAL A 137 -13.90 9.56 6.98
CA VAL A 137 -13.13 8.75 6.03
C VAL A 137 -11.65 8.69 6.43
N LYS A 138 -11.04 9.85 6.77
CA LYS A 138 -9.65 9.93 7.24
C LYS A 138 -9.42 9.12 8.53
N SER A 139 -10.35 9.17 9.47
CA SER A 139 -10.24 8.43 10.75
C SER A 139 -10.38 6.93 10.55
N ILE A 140 -11.38 6.48 9.78
CA ILE A 140 -11.58 5.06 9.45
C ILE A 140 -10.33 4.50 8.74
N LEU A 141 -9.81 5.21 7.73
CA LEU A 141 -8.62 4.78 7.00
C LEU A 141 -7.39 4.67 7.90
N ARG A 142 -7.17 5.62 8.82
CA ARG A 142 -6.08 5.53 9.80
C ARG A 142 -6.24 4.33 10.72
N VAL A 143 -7.46 4.08 11.21
CA VAL A 143 -7.72 2.95 12.11
C VAL A 143 -7.50 1.63 11.38
N VAL A 144 -8.13 1.43 10.21
CA VAL A 144 -7.95 0.22 9.40
C VAL A 144 -6.49 -0.01 9.07
N PHE A 145 -5.79 1.06 8.66
CA PHE A 145 -4.38 0.98 8.35
C PHE A 145 -3.52 0.61 9.57
N LEU A 146 -3.73 1.28 10.72
CA LEU A 146 -3.02 0.97 11.97
C LEU A 146 -3.29 -0.46 12.42
N LEU A 147 -4.50 -0.95 12.24
CA LEU A 147 -4.88 -2.32 12.57
C LEU A 147 -4.15 -3.31 11.65
N VAL A 148 -4.06 -3.02 10.35
CA VAL A 148 -3.26 -3.81 9.40
C VAL A 148 -1.78 -3.81 9.76
N LEU A 149 -1.19 -2.66 10.11
CA LEU A 149 0.19 -2.62 10.60
C LEU A 149 0.37 -3.35 11.91
N LEU A 150 -0.58 -3.23 12.84
CA LEU A 150 -0.51 -3.91 14.12
C LEU A 150 -0.50 -5.42 13.89
N VAL A 151 -1.40 -5.92 13.04
CA VAL A 151 -1.45 -7.34 12.67
C VAL A 151 -0.17 -7.78 11.96
N LEU A 152 0.39 -6.96 11.06
CA LEU A 152 1.65 -7.30 10.39
C LEU A 152 2.88 -7.27 11.32
N ALA A 153 2.96 -6.27 12.20
CA ALA A 153 4.13 -6.04 13.07
C ALA A 153 4.10 -6.92 14.33
N PHE A 154 2.91 -7.10 14.91
CA PHE A 154 2.70 -7.84 16.15
C PHE A 154 2.10 -9.23 15.93
N GLY A 155 1.59 -9.55 14.74
CA GLY A 155 1.06 -10.87 14.44
C GLY A 155 2.08 -11.97 14.76
N SER A 156 3.34 -11.82 14.34
CA SER A 156 4.39 -12.80 14.65
C SER A 156 4.71 -12.93 16.14
N ARG A 157 4.40 -11.92 16.97
CA ARG A 157 4.65 -11.91 18.42
C ARG A 157 3.44 -12.32 19.26
N PHE A 158 2.23 -12.08 18.79
CA PHE A 158 0.98 -12.33 19.54
C PHE A 158 0.20 -13.55 19.03
N LEU A 159 0.57 -14.14 17.90
CA LEU A 159 -0.02 -15.39 17.44
C LEU A 159 0.41 -16.54 18.39
N PRO A 160 -0.55 -17.36 18.88
CA PRO A 160 -0.25 -18.56 19.67
C PRO A 160 0.76 -19.46 18.96
N GLU A 161 1.60 -20.21 19.69
CA GLU A 161 2.67 -21.05 19.12
C GLU A 161 2.16 -21.99 18.00
N SER A 162 0.93 -22.51 18.12
CA SER A 162 0.30 -23.33 17.08
C SER A 162 0.11 -22.60 15.75
N TRP A 163 -0.26 -21.32 15.80
CA TRP A 163 -0.34 -20.47 14.62
C TRP A 163 1.03 -20.05 14.11
N GLN A 164 2.03 -19.89 14.97
CA GLN A 164 3.40 -19.60 14.53
C GLN A 164 3.99 -20.77 13.75
N ILE A 165 3.67 -22.02 14.13
CA ILE A 165 4.10 -23.23 13.41
C ILE A 165 3.41 -23.30 12.03
N VAL A 166 2.09 -23.04 11.98
CA VAL A 166 1.35 -22.97 10.71
C VAL A 166 1.84 -21.82 9.83
N LEU A 167 2.12 -20.65 10.41
CA LEU A 167 2.71 -19.53 9.71
C LEU A 167 4.15 -19.81 9.30
N SER A 168 4.96 -20.57 10.05
CA SER A 168 6.33 -20.90 9.63
C SER A 168 6.31 -21.86 8.44
N ASP A 169 5.38 -22.82 8.42
CA ASP A 169 5.16 -23.71 7.28
C ASP A 169 4.62 -22.94 6.05
N HIS A 170 3.72 -21.97 6.27
CA HIS A 170 3.15 -21.12 5.22
C HIS A 170 3.96 -19.83 4.93
N SER A 171 5.05 -19.56 5.65
CA SER A 171 5.97 -18.43 5.38
C SER A 171 7.10 -18.85 4.44
N THR A 172 6.98 -20.04 3.84
CA THR A 172 7.82 -20.45 2.74
C THR A 172 7.71 -19.42 1.62
N ARG A 173 8.83 -18.98 1.06
CA ARG A 173 8.91 -17.97 -0.01
C ARG A 173 7.91 -18.18 -1.16
N ARG A 174 7.57 -19.45 -1.47
CA ARG A 174 6.54 -19.84 -2.45
C ARG A 174 5.11 -19.49 -2.02
N ALA A 175 4.78 -19.71 -0.76
CA ALA A 175 3.46 -19.43 -0.22
C ALA A 175 3.21 -17.91 -0.17
N ILE A 176 4.20 -17.10 0.23
CA ILE A 176 4.06 -15.64 0.22
C ILE A 176 3.96 -15.09 -1.19
N THR A 177 4.72 -15.60 -2.17
CA THR A 177 4.53 -15.21 -3.58
C THR A 177 3.14 -15.58 -4.08
N ARG A 178 2.62 -16.76 -3.69
CA ARG A 178 1.29 -17.22 -4.09
C ARG A 178 0.19 -16.37 -3.46
N MET A 179 0.27 -16.08 -2.16
CA MET A 179 -0.63 -15.17 -1.46
C MET A 179 -0.58 -13.75 -2.05
N GLY A 180 0.60 -13.28 -2.49
CA GLY A 180 0.75 -12.01 -3.19
C GLY A 180 -0.03 -11.98 -4.50
N TRP A 181 0.06 -13.04 -5.31
CA TRP A 181 -0.70 -13.17 -6.55
C TRP A 181 -2.20 -13.33 -6.33
N GLU A 182 -2.60 -14.19 -5.40
CA GLU A 182 -4.01 -14.41 -5.05
C GLU A 182 -4.64 -13.13 -4.49
N GLY A 183 -3.94 -12.48 -3.55
CA GLY A 183 -4.34 -11.18 -3.00
C GLY A 183 -4.40 -10.09 -4.07
N SER A 184 -3.46 -10.08 -5.02
CA SER A 184 -3.50 -9.14 -6.14
C SER A 184 -4.71 -9.39 -7.04
N GLY A 185 -5.07 -10.66 -7.29
CA GLY A 185 -6.26 -11.02 -8.04
C GLY A 185 -7.52 -10.48 -7.37
N VAL A 186 -7.67 -10.71 -6.06
CA VAL A 186 -8.79 -10.18 -5.27
C VAL A 186 -8.83 -8.65 -5.29
N ALA A 187 -7.67 -7.99 -5.13
CA ALA A 187 -7.57 -6.53 -5.16
C ALA A 187 -7.92 -5.95 -6.53
N VAL A 188 -7.53 -6.61 -7.62
CA VAL A 188 -7.90 -6.20 -8.99
C VAL A 188 -9.40 -6.33 -9.20
N VAL A 189 -10.02 -7.44 -8.79
CA VAL A 189 -11.47 -7.64 -8.91
C VAL A 189 -12.23 -6.58 -8.08
N ALA A 190 -11.78 -6.31 -6.86
CA ALA A 190 -12.36 -5.27 -6.02
C ALA A 190 -12.21 -3.87 -6.65
N ALA A 191 -11.01 -3.52 -7.13
CA ALA A 191 -10.74 -2.26 -7.79
C ALA A 191 -11.59 -2.09 -9.07
N ALA A 192 -11.65 -3.12 -9.91
CA ALA A 192 -12.47 -3.12 -11.12
C ALA A 192 -13.95 -2.94 -10.78
N GLY A 193 -14.49 -3.72 -9.84
CA GLY A 193 -15.89 -3.60 -9.42
C GLY A 193 -16.25 -2.22 -8.88
N LEU A 194 -15.38 -1.65 -8.03
CA LEU A 194 -15.57 -0.30 -7.50
C LEU A 194 -15.49 0.78 -8.59
N LEU A 195 -14.55 0.65 -9.52
CA LEU A 195 -14.41 1.58 -10.66
C LEU A 195 -15.63 1.50 -11.59
N THR A 196 -16.07 0.29 -11.95
CA THR A 196 -17.26 0.10 -12.80
C THR A 196 -18.51 0.67 -12.13
N TYR A 197 -18.68 0.42 -10.83
CA TYR A 197 -19.78 0.99 -10.05
C TYR A 197 -19.76 2.53 -10.08
N LEU A 198 -18.59 3.13 -9.87
CA LEU A 198 -18.44 4.58 -9.81
C LEU A 198 -18.65 5.26 -11.17
N VAL A 199 -18.23 4.62 -12.26
CA VAL A 199 -18.51 5.09 -13.63
C VAL A 199 -19.99 4.97 -13.98
N ARG A 200 -20.64 3.86 -13.58
CA ARG A 200 -22.06 3.60 -13.89
C ARG A 200 -23.01 4.54 -13.16
N ASN A 201 -22.79 4.79 -11.86
CA ASN A 201 -23.64 5.72 -11.09
C ASN A 201 -23.57 7.15 -11.63
N ARG A 202 -22.40 7.60 -12.12
CA ARG A 202 -22.23 8.92 -12.73
C ARG A 202 -22.92 9.05 -14.09
N GLY A 203 -22.99 7.96 -14.85
CA GLY A 203 -23.74 7.93 -16.10
C GLY A 203 -25.24 8.16 -15.88
N ALA A 204 -25.79 7.56 -14.82
CA ALA A 204 -27.22 7.68 -14.48
C ALA A 204 -27.63 9.09 -14.03
N GLU A 205 -26.77 9.80 -13.31
CA GLU A 205 -27.03 11.20 -12.88
C GLU A 205 -27.07 12.17 -14.07
N ARG A 206 -26.32 11.91 -15.15
CA ARG A 206 -26.31 12.78 -16.35
C ARG A 206 -27.55 12.63 -17.24
N THR A 207 -28.23 11.48 -17.22
CA THR A 207 -29.46 11.27 -18.01
C THR A 207 -30.73 11.69 -17.28
N GLY A 208 -30.67 11.95 -15.97
CA GLY A 208 -31.83 12.41 -15.18
C GLY A 208 -31.99 13.93 -15.10
N SER A 209 -31.08 14.71 -15.70
CA SER A 209 -31.08 16.18 -15.67
C SER A 209 -31.34 16.83 -17.04
N GLN A 210 -31.91 16.08 -17.99
CA GLN A 210 -32.46 16.60 -19.24
C GLN A 210 -33.98 16.50 -19.20
#